data_AF-A0A5N9GWZ2-F1
#
_entry.id   AF-A0A5N9GWZ2-F1
#
_cell.length_a   1.000
_cell.length_b   1.000
_cell.length_c   1.000
_cell.angle_alpha   90.00
_cell.angle_beta   90.00
_cell.angle_gamma   90.00
#
_symmetry.space_group_name_H-M   'P 1'
#
loop_
_entity.id
_entity.type
_entity.pdbx_description
1 polymer ?
#
loop_
_entity_poly.entity_id
_entity_poly.type
_entity_poly.pdbx_seq_one_letter_code
_entity_poly.pdbx_strand_id
1 'polypeptide(L)'
;MSVVSLQRAARVNLRRFLRNRSVKRSLRTSRTKAQRVLSTGTAEEAQIAVKQTITDLDIAARKGIIHRNKAARTKSRLAKKLNATVSAA
;
A
#
# COMPACT_ATOMS: atom_id res chain seq x y z
N MET A 1 1.44 -5.83 -35.88
CA MET A 1 1.45 -4.66 -34.95
C MET A 1 2.31 -3.58 -35.58
N SER A 2 1.80 -2.38 -35.86
CA SER A 2 2.59 -1.35 -36.56
C SER A 2 3.54 -0.61 -35.61
N VAL A 3 4.68 -0.14 -36.11
CA VAL A 3 5.66 0.67 -35.35
C VAL A 3 5.01 1.87 -34.63
N VAL A 4 4.04 2.51 -35.28
CA VAL A 4 3.28 3.63 -34.71
C VAL A 4 2.44 3.18 -33.50
N SER A 5 1.81 2.01 -33.56
CA SER A 5 1.03 1.46 -32.43
C SER A 5 1.93 1.10 -31.24
N LEU A 6 3.13 0.59 -31.49
CA LEU A 6 4.12 0.26 -30.47
C LEU A 6 4.64 1.50 -29.75
N GLN A 7 4.99 2.56 -30.49
CA GLN A 7 5.43 3.84 -29.91
C GLN A 7 4.35 4.51 -29.04
N ARG A 8 3.07 4.40 -29.44
CA ARG A 8 1.94 4.88 -28.63
C ARG A 8 1.80 4.09 -27.33
N ALA A 9 1.88 2.76 -27.39
CA ALA A 9 1.85 1.90 -26.21
C ALA A 9 3.00 2.21 -25.23
N ALA A 10 4.23 2.41 -25.75
CA ALA A 10 5.40 2.78 -24.94
C ALA A 10 5.17 4.09 -24.15
N ARG A 11 4.64 5.13 -24.80
CA ARG A 11 4.33 6.42 -24.13
C ARG A 11 3.24 6.31 -23.07
N VAL A 12 2.24 5.46 -23.27
CA VAL A 12 1.19 5.21 -22.27
C VAL A 12 1.77 4.42 -21.09
N ASN A 13 2.59 3.41 -21.36
CA ASN A 13 3.24 2.60 -20.34
C ASN A 13 4.17 3.43 -19.46
N LEU A 14 4.97 4.34 -20.03
CA LEU A 14 5.84 5.22 -19.26
C LEU A 14 5.03 6.11 -18.30
N ARG A 15 3.94 6.72 -18.80
CA ARG A 15 3.04 7.55 -17.97
C ARG A 15 2.36 6.77 -16.84
N ARG A 16 1.99 5.51 -17.08
CA ARG A 16 1.45 4.61 -16.04
C ARG A 16 2.54 4.19 -15.05
N PHE A 17 3.74 3.88 -15.54
CA PHE A 17 4.88 3.48 -14.73
C PHE A 17 5.26 4.57 -13.72
N LEU A 18 5.42 5.82 -14.15
CA LEU A 18 5.80 6.93 -13.27
C LEU A 18 4.76 7.15 -12.15
N ARG A 19 3.47 7.15 -12.48
CA ARG A 19 2.38 7.25 -11.49
C ARG A 19 2.39 6.08 -10.52
N ASN A 20 2.48 4.85 -11.04
CA ASN A 20 2.49 3.65 -10.21
C ASN A 20 3.73 3.56 -9.32
N ARG A 21 4.89 4.04 -9.79
CA ARG A 21 6.13 4.08 -9.03
C ARG A 21 5.99 4.97 -7.80
N SER A 22 5.44 6.17 -7.96
CA SER A 22 5.21 7.10 -6.85
C SER A 22 4.26 6.50 -5.80
N VAL A 23 3.11 5.98 -6.24
CA VAL A 23 2.12 5.36 -5.32
C VAL A 23 2.70 4.14 -4.61
N LYS A 24 3.40 3.26 -5.33
CA LYS A 24 4.05 2.08 -4.74
C LYS A 24 5.13 2.47 -3.72
N ARG A 25 5.86 3.56 -3.94
CA ARG A 25 6.85 4.08 -2.98
C ARG A 25 6.14 4.59 -1.72
N SER A 26 5.10 5.41 -1.88
CA SER A 26 4.31 5.92 -0.75
C SER A 26 3.75 4.76 0.10
N LEU A 27 3.13 3.77 -0.53
CA LEU A 27 2.62 2.57 0.15
C LEU A 27 3.68 1.79 0.94
N ARG A 28 4.91 1.69 0.41
CA ARG A 28 6.02 1.07 1.15
C ARG A 28 6.37 1.89 2.37
N THR A 29 6.40 3.21 2.26
CA THR A 29 6.65 4.12 3.38
C THR A 29 5.56 4.03 4.45
N SER A 30 4.28 4.12 4.08
CA SER A 30 3.14 3.99 5.02
C SER A 30 3.21 2.65 5.76
N ARG A 31 3.47 1.56 5.03
CA ARG A 31 3.63 0.23 5.62
C ARG A 31 4.77 0.15 6.62
N THR A 32 5.96 0.66 6.27
CA THR A 32 7.11 0.65 7.19
C THR A 32 6.86 1.53 8.41
N LYS A 33 6.19 2.68 8.25
CA LYS A 33 5.77 3.54 9.36
C LYS A 33 4.84 2.80 10.31
N ALA A 34 3.76 2.19 9.80
CA ALA A 34 2.84 1.41 10.63
C ALA A 34 3.55 0.25 11.35
N GLN A 35 4.49 -0.42 10.68
CA GLN A 35 5.28 -1.50 11.28
C GLN A 35 6.18 -1.01 12.42
N ARG A 36 6.77 0.18 12.30
CA ARG A 36 7.60 0.80 13.35
C ARG A 36 6.76 1.23 14.54
N VAL A 37 5.66 1.94 14.30
CA VAL A 37 4.76 2.42 15.36
C VAL A 37 4.17 1.24 16.13
N LEU A 38 3.83 0.14 15.46
CA LEU A 38 3.41 -1.11 16.12
C LEU A 38 4.47 -1.73 17.04
N SER A 39 5.75 -1.40 16.86
CA SER A 39 6.85 -1.96 17.66
C SER A 39 7.32 -1.03 18.78
N THR A 40 7.20 0.30 18.61
CA THR A 40 7.82 1.27 19.51
C THR A 40 6.87 2.35 20.03
N GLY A 41 5.67 2.49 19.44
CA GLY A 41 4.75 3.59 19.72
C GLY A 41 3.64 3.24 20.70
N THR A 42 2.78 4.22 20.97
CA THR A 42 1.59 4.04 21.80
C THR A 42 0.48 3.31 21.04
N ALA A 43 -0.46 2.70 21.77
CA ALA A 43 -1.59 1.96 21.18
C ALA A 43 -2.45 2.83 20.25
N GLU A 44 -2.63 4.11 20.60
CA GLU A 44 -3.43 5.06 19.81
C GLU A 44 -2.74 5.43 18.49
N GLU A 45 -1.44 5.73 18.53
CA GLU A 45 -0.65 6.03 17.34
C GLU A 45 -0.60 4.83 16.39
N ALA A 46 -0.49 3.62 16.94
CA ALA A 46 -0.50 2.39 16.15
C ALA A 46 -1.83 2.20 15.42
N GLN A 47 -2.96 2.45 16.09
CA GLN A 47 -4.29 2.38 15.47
C GLN A 47 -4.44 3.40 14.33
N ILE A 48 -4.01 4.66 14.55
CA ILE A 48 -4.10 5.71 13.53
C ILE A 48 -3.24 5.35 12.31
N ALA A 49 -1.99 4.95 12.53
CA ALA A 49 -1.07 4.60 11.44
C ALA A 49 -1.54 3.37 10.64
N VAL A 50 -2.11 2.36 11.32
CA VAL A 50 -2.69 1.18 10.65
C VAL A 50 -3.94 1.55 9.85
N LYS A 51 -4.85 2.36 10.40
CA LYS A 51 -6.06 2.83 9.70
C LYS A 51 -5.68 3.59 8.42
N GLN A 52 -4.74 4.54 8.49
CA GLN A 52 -4.25 5.27 7.32
C GLN A 52 -3.67 4.33 6.26
N THR A 53 -2.83 3.38 6.68
CA THR A 53 -2.21 2.41 5.76
C THR A 53 -3.26 1.51 5.08
N ILE A 54 -4.33 1.13 5.77
CA ILE A 54 -5.43 0.36 5.20
C ILE A 54 -6.15 1.17 4.12
N THR A 55 -6.47 2.43 4.40
CA THR A 55 -7.12 3.32 3.43
C THR A 55 -6.27 3.48 2.16
N ASP A 56 -4.96 3.69 2.32
CA ASP A 56 -4.04 3.80 1.18
C ASP A 56 -4.01 2.53 0.32
N LEU A 57 -4.01 1.36 0.97
CA LEU A 57 -4.03 0.05 0.28
C LEU A 57 -5.33 -0.14 -0.52
N ASP A 58 -6.47 0.22 0.08
CA ASP A 58 -7.78 0.06 -0.54
C ASP A 58 -7.94 1.03 -1.74
N ILE A 59 -7.44 2.26 -1.63
CA ILE A 59 -7.39 3.23 -2.75
C ILE A 59 -6.48 2.72 -3.87
N ALA A 60 -5.30 2.19 -3.53
CA ALA A 60 -4.37 1.66 -4.52
C ALA A 60 -4.89 0.41 -5.24
N ALA A 61 -5.66 -0.42 -4.54
CA ALA A 61 -6.36 -1.56 -5.13
C ALA A 61 -7.48 -1.10 -6.08
N ARG A 62 -8.29 -0.11 -5.66
CA ARG A 62 -9.34 0.48 -6.49
C ARG A 62 -8.79 1.10 -7.77
N LYS A 63 -7.62 1.74 -7.70
CA LYS A 63 -6.90 2.30 -8.86
C LYS A 63 -6.19 1.25 -9.73
N GLY A 64 -6.26 -0.04 -9.38
CA GLY A 64 -5.62 -1.13 -10.12
C GLY A 64 -4.08 -1.13 -10.05
N ILE A 65 -3.49 -0.37 -9.12
CA ILE A 65 -2.02 -0.24 -8.97
C ILE A 65 -1.44 -1.48 -8.25
N ILE A 66 -2.23 -2.03 -7.33
CA ILE A 66 -1.96 -3.31 -6.66
C ILE A 66 -3.18 -4.23 -6.82
N HIS A 67 -2.93 -5.53 -6.88
CA HIS A 67 -4.01 -6.51 -6.95
C HIS A 67 -4.80 -6.57 -5.63
N ARG A 68 -6.11 -6.78 -5.70
CA ARG A 68 -7.02 -6.88 -4.53
C ARG A 68 -6.51 -7.87 -3.46
N ASN A 69 -6.01 -9.03 -3.88
CA ASN A 69 -5.47 -10.03 -2.95
C ASN A 69 -4.17 -9.56 -2.26
N LYS A 70 -3.39 -8.68 -2.90
CA LYS A 70 -2.20 -8.08 -2.27
C LYS A 70 -2.59 -7.08 -1.19
N ALA A 71 -3.61 -6.25 -1.46
CA ALA A 71 -4.18 -5.34 -0.47
C ALA A 71 -4.77 -6.12 0.72
N ALA A 72 -5.64 -7.10 0.45
CA ALA A 72 -6.29 -7.93 1.47
C ALA A 72 -5.27 -8.69 2.36
N ARG A 73 -4.24 -9.31 1.77
CA ARG A 73 -3.18 -9.97 2.53
C ARG A 73 -2.42 -9.00 3.44
N THR A 74 -2.15 -7.78 2.96
CA THR A 74 -1.41 -6.78 3.75
C THR A 74 -2.28 -6.23 4.87
N LYS A 75 -3.56 -5.94 4.60
CA LYS A 75 -4.57 -5.53 5.60
C LYS A 75 -4.71 -6.56 6.71
N SER A 76 -4.90 -7.83 6.35
CA SER A 76 -4.99 -8.94 7.32
C SER A 76 -3.75 -9.06 8.20
N ARG A 77 -2.54 -8.94 7.62
CA ARG A 77 -1.29 -9.00 8.40
C ARG A 77 -1.14 -7.85 9.37
N LEU A 78 -1.49 -6.62 8.98
CA LEU A 78 -1.42 -5.46 9.88
C LEU A 78 -2.45 -5.58 11.01
N ALA A 79 -3.69 -5.99 10.69
CA ALA A 79 -4.73 -6.20 11.69
C ALA A 79 -4.35 -7.28 12.71
N LYS A 80 -3.80 -8.43 12.25
CA LYS A 80 -3.32 -9.49 13.16
C LYS A 80 -2.24 -8.99 14.12
N LYS A 81 -1.31 -8.18 13.64
CA LYS A 81 -0.25 -7.61 14.48
C LYS A 81 -0.80 -6.63 15.51
N LEU A 82 -1.71 -5.75 15.10
CA LEU A 82 -2.36 -4.79 16.00
C LEU A 82 -3.17 -5.51 17.09
N ASN A 83 -3.92 -6.55 16.72
CA ASN A 83 -4.69 -7.32 17.69
C ASN A 83 -3.77 -8.07 18.67
N ALA A 84 -2.65 -8.63 18.19
CA ALA A 84 -1.67 -9.28 19.05
C ALA A 84 -1.03 -8.28 20.05
N THR A 85 -0.72 -7.06 19.62
CA THR A 85 -0.19 -6.03 20.53
C THR A 85 -1.21 -5.54 21.54
N VAL A 86 -2.50 -5.46 21.16
CA VAL A 86 -3.58 -5.04 22.08
C VAL A 86 -3.94 -6.15 23.07
N SER A 87 -3.87 -7.42 22.67
CA SER A 87 -4.17 -8.56 23.55
C SER A 87 -3.03 -8.92 24.50
N ALA A 88 -1.80 -8.54 24.18
CA ALA A 88 -0.62 -8.78 25.02
C ALA A 88 -0.35 -7.64 26.02
N ALA A 89 -1.06 -6.51 25.87
CA ALA A 89 -1.11 -5.40 26.83
C ALA A 89 -2.32 -5.59 27.75
#